data_AF-A0A957WJX0-F1
#
_entry.id   AF-A0A957WJX0-F1
#
_cell.length_a   1.000
_cell.length_b   1.000
_cell.length_c   1.000
_cell.angle_alpha   90.00
_cell.angle_beta   90.00
_cell.angle_gamma   90.00
#
_symmetry.space_group_name_H-M   'P 1'
#
loop_
_entity.id
_entity.type
_entity.pdbx_description
1 polymer ?
#
loop_
_entity_poly.entity_id
_entity_poly.type
_entity_poly.pdbx_seq_one_letter_code
_entity_poly.pdbx_strand_id
1 'polypeptide(L)'
;MRLFLVIVLLTATAWDIFTTIYGTVQVLGFGPFQIAASILFSALIAAFVINTARILRLRQGFVGVMVKFFWLIALAYDFYTSWIGNAKLVTQGRGDPQEVILLVGLTILVIASPILLSAVWQGRLLGNPQQQPST
;
A
#
# COMPACT_ATOMS: atom_id res chain seq x y z
N MET A 1 14.31 17.76 7.61
CA MET A 1 14.29 16.50 6.83
C MET A 1 13.17 15.54 7.27
N ARG A 2 13.00 15.23 8.56
CA ARG A 2 11.94 14.29 9.03
C ARG A 2 10.52 14.70 8.63
N LEU A 3 10.15 15.96 8.83
CA LEU A 3 8.82 16.48 8.45
C LEU A 3 8.55 16.34 6.95
N PHE A 4 9.54 16.69 6.12
CA PHE A 4 9.45 16.55 4.66
C PHE A 4 9.21 15.09 4.24
N LEU A 5 9.97 14.15 4.79
CA LEU A 5 9.77 12.71 4.52
C LEU A 5 8.36 12.25 4.90
N VAL A 6 7.86 12.67 6.08
CA VAL A 6 6.51 12.31 6.54
C VAL A 6 5.45 12.87 5.59
N ILE A 7 5.59 14.11 5.13
CA ILE A 7 4.65 14.71 4.17
C ILE A 7 4.64 13.92 2.87
N VAL A 8 5.82 13.62 2.30
CA VAL A 8 5.93 12.84 1.05
C VAL A 8 5.29 11.46 1.21
N LEU A 9 5.56 10.76 2.31
CA LEU A 9 4.98 9.44 2.57
C LEU A 9 3.47 9.50 2.79
N LEU A 10 2.96 10.53 3.47
CA LEU A 10 1.51 10.75 3.64
C LEU A 10 0.83 10.99 2.29
N THR A 11 1.41 11.84 1.44
CA THR A 11 0.88 12.12 0.10
C THR A 11 0.89 10.85 -0.77
N ALA A 12 2.00 10.10 -0.77
CA ALA A 12 2.08 8.84 -1.50
C ALA A 12 1.09 7.79 -0.97
N THR A 13 0.89 7.73 0.35
CA THR A 13 -0.09 6.80 0.97
C THR A 13 -1.52 7.20 0.62
N ALA A 14 -1.82 8.50 0.61
CA ALA A 14 -3.13 9.00 0.18
C ALA A 14 -3.38 8.68 -1.31
N TRP A 15 -2.35 8.80 -2.14
CA TRP A 15 -2.41 8.40 -3.54
C TRP A 15 -2.65 6.90 -3.70
N ASP A 16 -1.94 6.06 -2.92
CA ASP A 16 -2.12 4.60 -2.89
C ASP A 16 -3.56 4.19 -2.58
N ILE A 17 -4.13 4.74 -1.50
CA ILE A 17 -5.52 4.50 -1.11
C ILE A 17 -6.45 4.91 -2.26
N PHE A 18 -6.22 6.08 -2.86
CA PHE A 18 -7.02 6.56 -3.97
C PHE A 18 -6.93 5.64 -5.21
N THR A 19 -5.74 5.22 -5.60
CA THR A 19 -5.54 4.33 -6.75
C THR A 19 -6.12 2.94 -6.50
N THR A 20 -6.10 2.47 -5.25
CA THR A 20 -6.72 1.20 -4.86
C THR A 20 -8.25 1.28 -4.88
N ILE A 21 -8.86 2.36 -4.36
CA ILE A 21 -10.31 2.59 -4.52
C ILE A 21 -10.68 2.69 -6.00
N TYR A 22 -9.97 3.52 -6.75
CA TYR A 22 -10.24 3.72 -8.18
C TYR A 22 -10.10 2.41 -8.97
N GLY A 23 -9.00 1.68 -8.78
CA GLY A 23 -8.77 0.38 -9.42
C GLY A 23 -9.84 -0.64 -9.03
N THR A 24 -10.28 -0.66 -7.77
CA THR A 24 -11.36 -1.54 -7.33
C THR A 24 -12.69 -1.17 -7.98
N VAL A 25 -13.01 0.11 -8.12
CA VAL A 25 -14.20 0.58 -8.87
C VAL A 25 -14.12 0.17 -10.34
N GLN A 26 -12.92 0.22 -10.96
CA GLN A 26 -12.72 -0.26 -12.33
C GLN A 26 -12.95 -1.78 -12.46
N VAL A 27 -12.67 -2.56 -11.41
CA VAL A 27 -12.89 -4.01 -11.38
C VAL A 27 -14.36 -4.37 -11.10
N LEU A 28 -14.97 -3.74 -10.11
CA LEU A 28 -16.33 -4.05 -9.65
C LEU A 28 -17.42 -3.35 -10.46
N GLY A 29 -17.06 -2.30 -11.21
CA GLY A 29 -17.98 -1.45 -11.95
C GLY A 29 -18.43 -0.20 -11.18
N PHE A 30 -19.20 0.66 -11.85
CA PHE A 30 -19.72 1.90 -11.27
C PHE A 30 -21.12 1.73 -10.68
N GLY A 31 -21.27 2.15 -9.42
CA GLY A 31 -22.54 2.20 -8.72
C GLY A 31 -22.33 2.47 -7.22
N PRO A 32 -23.37 2.92 -6.50
CA PRO A 32 -23.22 3.30 -5.09
C PRO A 32 -22.76 2.13 -4.21
N PHE A 33 -23.26 0.92 -4.48
CA PHE A 33 -22.85 -0.29 -3.76
C PHE A 33 -21.40 -0.68 -4.09
N GLN A 34 -21.00 -0.60 -5.36
CA GLN A 34 -19.64 -0.91 -5.82
C GLN A 34 -18.63 0.08 -5.25
N ILE A 35 -18.98 1.36 -5.16
CA ILE A 35 -18.13 2.39 -4.54
C ILE A 35 -17.96 2.09 -3.04
N ALA A 36 -19.05 1.80 -2.32
CA ALA A 36 -18.97 1.45 -0.91
C ALA A 36 -18.13 0.19 -0.68
N ALA A 37 -18.32 -0.85 -1.51
CA ALA A 37 -17.50 -2.06 -1.47
C ALA A 37 -16.03 -1.75 -1.76
N SER A 38 -15.73 -0.89 -2.74
CA SER A 38 -14.37 -0.49 -3.11
C SER A 38 -13.65 0.22 -1.97
N ILE A 39 -14.35 1.11 -1.25
CA ILE A 39 -13.83 1.77 -0.06
C ILE A 39 -13.54 0.74 1.04
N LEU A 40 -14.46 -0.21 1.28
CA LEU A 40 -14.28 -1.25 2.29
C LEU A 40 -13.09 -2.18 1.96
N PHE A 41 -12.98 -2.61 0.70
CA PHE A 41 -11.86 -3.43 0.24
C PHE A 41 -10.54 -2.68 0.33
N SER A 42 -10.50 -1.41 -0.08
CA SER A 42 -9.31 -0.56 0.06
C SER A 42 -8.89 -0.41 1.52
N ALA A 43 -9.83 -0.20 2.44
CA ALA A 43 -9.52 -0.13 3.87
C ALA A 43 -8.95 -1.47 4.40
N LEU A 44 -9.49 -2.60 3.95
CA LEU A 44 -8.98 -3.92 4.31
C LEU A 44 -7.55 -4.16 3.79
N ILE A 45 -7.30 -3.82 2.52
CA ILE A 45 -5.98 -3.93 1.88
C ILE A 45 -4.97 -3.02 2.59
N ALA A 46 -5.33 -1.76 2.81
CA ALA A 46 -4.50 -0.81 3.54
C ALA A 46 -4.15 -1.33 4.95
N ALA A 47 -5.11 -1.96 5.66
CA ALA A 47 -4.84 -2.57 6.96
C ALA A 47 -3.79 -3.69 6.88
N PHE A 48 -3.83 -4.55 5.86
CA PHE A 48 -2.80 -5.56 5.62
C PHE A 48 -1.44 -4.92 5.31
N VAL A 49 -1.40 -3.95 4.40
CA VAL A 49 -0.16 -3.30 3.95
C VAL A 49 0.50 -2.52 5.09
N ILE A 50 -0.26 -1.72 5.86
CA ILE A 50 0.26 -0.98 7.03
C ILE A 50 0.80 -1.94 8.11
N ASN A 51 0.17 -3.11 8.29
CA ASN A 51 0.59 -4.10 9.28
C ASN A 51 1.66 -5.08 8.77
N THR A 52 2.22 -4.89 7.57
CA THR A 52 3.24 -5.76 6.95
C THR A 52 4.31 -6.20 7.96
N ALA A 53 4.92 -5.26 8.69
CA ALA A 53 6.02 -5.56 9.60
C ALA A 53 5.60 -6.32 10.88
N ARG A 54 4.31 -6.32 11.25
CA ARG A 54 3.76 -7.17 12.32
C ARG A 54 3.43 -8.56 11.76
N ILE A 55 2.80 -8.61 10.59
CA ILE A 55 2.42 -9.86 9.90
C ILE A 55 3.64 -10.74 9.63
N LEU A 56 4.72 -10.17 9.13
CA LEU A 56 5.96 -10.90 8.86
C LEU A 56 6.57 -11.53 10.12
N ARG A 57 6.39 -10.90 11.29
CA ARG A 57 6.89 -11.38 12.60
C ARG A 57 5.97 -12.40 13.27
N LEU A 58 4.79 -12.70 12.71
CA LEU A 58 3.91 -13.73 13.28
C LEU A 58 4.59 -15.10 13.26
N ARG A 59 4.42 -15.84 14.36
CA ARG A 59 4.91 -17.21 14.53
C ARG A 59 4.33 -18.15 13.45
N GLN A 60 5.09 -19.16 13.05
CA GLN A 60 4.71 -20.14 12.02
C GLN A 60 3.67 -21.18 12.51
N GLY A 61 2.51 -20.73 13.00
CA GLY A 61 1.34 -21.58 13.20
C GLY A 61 0.34 -21.43 12.04
N PHE A 62 -0.68 -22.28 11.97
CA PHE A 62 -1.72 -22.23 10.93
C PHE A 62 -2.28 -20.81 10.71
N VAL A 63 -2.70 -20.14 11.78
CA VAL A 63 -3.20 -18.75 11.73
C VAL A 63 -2.14 -17.79 11.16
N GLY A 64 -0.88 -17.91 11.58
CA GLY A 64 0.20 -17.06 11.09
C GLY A 64 0.48 -17.26 9.60
N VAL A 65 0.41 -18.50 9.11
CA VAL A 65 0.54 -18.82 7.68
C VAL A 65 -0.64 -18.23 6.89
N MET A 66 -1.87 -18.40 7.36
CA MET A 66 -3.06 -17.84 6.71
C MET A 66 -3.02 -16.32 6.62
N VAL A 67 -2.64 -15.62 7.70
CA VAL A 67 -2.53 -14.15 7.68
C VAL A 67 -1.46 -13.69 6.69
N LYS A 68 -0.31 -14.37 6.60
CA LYS A 68 0.74 -14.07 5.61
C LYS A 68 0.26 -14.33 4.18
N PHE A 69 -0.52 -15.39 3.96
CA PHE A 69 -1.11 -15.69 2.66
C PHE A 69 -2.09 -14.59 2.22
N PHE A 70 -3.02 -14.19 3.09
CA PHE A 70 -3.95 -13.09 2.81
C PHE A 70 -3.24 -11.74 2.64
N TRP A 71 -2.20 -11.48 3.42
CA TRP A 71 -1.35 -10.32 3.23
C TRP A 71 -0.70 -10.29 1.85
N LEU A 72 -0.18 -11.42 1.37
CA LEU A 72 0.41 -11.51 0.04
C LEU A 72 -0.63 -11.26 -1.06
N ILE A 73 -1.86 -11.78 -0.89
CA ILE A 73 -2.98 -11.51 -1.80
C ILE A 73 -3.31 -10.01 -1.78
N ALA A 74 -3.42 -9.40 -0.60
CA ALA A 74 -3.70 -7.98 -0.47
C ALA A 74 -2.62 -7.14 -1.16
N LEU A 75 -1.34 -7.48 -0.98
CA LEU A 75 -0.22 -6.78 -1.62
C LEU A 75 -0.24 -6.94 -3.16
N ALA A 76 -0.55 -8.14 -3.66
CA ALA A 76 -0.67 -8.38 -5.10
C ALA A 76 -1.86 -7.62 -5.71
N TYR A 77 -2.98 -7.56 -5.00
CA TYR A 77 -4.16 -6.82 -5.42
C TYR A 77 -3.90 -5.32 -5.42
N ASP A 78 -3.27 -4.80 -4.36
CA ASP A 78 -2.85 -3.40 -4.25
C ASP A 78 -1.92 -3.00 -5.40
N PHE A 79 -0.97 -3.88 -5.75
CA PHE A 79 -0.10 -3.69 -6.91
C PHE A 79 -0.89 -3.59 -8.21
N TYR A 80 -1.83 -4.50 -8.42
CA TYR A 80 -2.68 -4.51 -9.60
C TYR A 80 -3.55 -3.25 -9.71
N THR A 81 -4.20 -2.82 -8.61
CA THR A 81 -5.06 -1.63 -8.62
C THR A 81 -4.27 -0.35 -8.77
N SER A 82 -3.11 -0.24 -8.11
CA SER A 82 -2.19 0.89 -8.28
C SER A 82 -1.62 0.96 -9.70
N TRP A 83 -1.30 -0.18 -10.33
CA TRP A 83 -0.93 -0.22 -11.75
C TRP A 83 -2.05 0.33 -12.65
N ILE A 84 -3.29 -0.15 -12.50
CA ILE A 84 -4.43 0.34 -13.28
C ILE A 84 -4.66 1.83 -13.08
N GLY A 85 -4.65 2.27 -11.82
CA GLY A 85 -4.85 3.67 -11.46
C GLY A 85 -3.80 4.57 -12.09
N ASN A 86 -2.52 4.23 -11.93
CA ASN A 86 -1.42 5.02 -12.46
C ASN A 86 -1.36 4.99 -13.99
N ALA A 87 -1.61 3.83 -14.60
CA ALA A 87 -1.63 3.70 -16.06
C ALA A 87 -2.72 4.61 -16.66
N LYS A 88 -3.92 4.65 -16.07
CA LYS A 88 -5.01 5.48 -16.59
C LYS A 88 -4.84 6.97 -16.25
N LEU A 89 -4.36 7.29 -15.06
CA LEU A 89 -4.39 8.67 -14.53
C LEU A 89 -3.09 9.44 -14.79
N VAL A 90 -1.94 8.77 -14.89
CA VAL A 90 -0.63 9.41 -15.08
C VAL A 90 -0.18 9.30 -16.54
N THR A 91 -0.19 8.08 -17.09
CA THR A 91 0.29 7.84 -18.47
C THR A 91 -0.83 7.86 -19.51
N GLN A 92 -2.10 8.07 -19.08
CA GLN A 92 -3.26 8.08 -19.97
C GLN A 92 -3.40 6.81 -20.84
N GLY A 93 -2.89 5.68 -20.36
CA GLY A 93 -2.90 4.40 -21.07
C GLY A 93 -1.89 4.30 -22.22
N ARG A 94 -1.00 5.28 -22.35
CA ARG A 94 0.09 5.23 -23.32
C ARG A 94 1.16 4.23 -22.88
N GLY A 95 1.81 3.63 -23.87
CA GLY A 95 2.69 2.47 -23.72
C GLY A 95 4.16 2.77 -24.08
N ASP A 96 4.55 4.04 -24.08
CA ASP A 96 5.93 4.39 -24.43
C ASP A 96 6.89 3.86 -23.36
N PRO A 97 8.11 3.40 -23.72
CA PRO A 97 9.03 2.80 -22.74
C PRO A 97 9.34 3.70 -21.54
N GLN A 98 9.41 5.02 -21.75
CA GLN A 98 9.63 6.00 -20.68
C GLN A 98 8.45 6.05 -19.70
N GLU A 99 7.22 5.98 -20.19
CA GLU A 99 6.01 5.97 -19.39
C GLU A 99 5.85 4.66 -18.62
N VAL A 100 6.26 3.52 -19.23
CA VAL A 100 6.29 2.23 -18.53
C VAL A 100 7.27 2.26 -17.36
N ILE A 101 8.46 2.84 -17.55
CA ILE A 101 9.45 3.00 -16.46
C ILE A 101 8.88 3.90 -15.35
N LEU A 102 8.27 5.03 -15.72
CA LEU A 102 7.61 5.92 -14.77
C LEU A 102 6.50 5.19 -14.00
N LEU A 103 5.67 4.42 -14.69
CA LEU A 103 4.57 3.65 -14.13
C LEU A 103 5.04 2.59 -13.13
N VAL A 104 6.09 1.85 -13.47
CA VAL A 104 6.74 0.88 -12.55
C VAL A 104 7.27 1.60 -11.32
N GLY A 105 8.05 2.66 -11.50
CA GLY A 105 8.64 3.41 -10.40
C GLY A 105 7.60 4.01 -9.45
N LEU A 106 6.55 4.60 -10.02
CA LEU A 106 5.48 5.22 -9.26
C LEU A 106 4.63 4.17 -8.52
N THR A 107 4.32 3.04 -9.16
CA THR A 107 3.58 1.94 -8.53
C THR A 107 4.35 1.37 -7.34
N ILE A 108 5.66 1.11 -7.48
CA ILE A 108 6.51 0.63 -6.38
C ILE A 108 6.56 1.65 -5.24
N LEU A 109 6.78 2.93 -5.55
CA LEU A 109 6.88 4.00 -4.55
C LEU A 109 5.59 4.12 -3.74
N VAL A 110 4.45 4.10 -4.43
CA VAL A 110 3.12 4.29 -3.86
C VAL A 110 2.77 3.14 -2.92
N ILE A 111 2.98 1.87 -3.33
CA ILE A 111 2.71 0.69 -2.50
C ILE A 111 3.68 0.60 -1.31
N ALA A 112 4.94 0.98 -1.51
CA ALA A 112 5.92 1.00 -0.42
C ALA A 112 5.60 2.08 0.63
N SER A 113 4.88 3.13 0.25
CA SER A 113 4.65 4.30 1.10
C SER A 113 3.87 4.01 2.40
N PRO A 114 2.73 3.29 2.42
CA PRO A 114 2.06 2.92 3.68
C PRO A 114 2.94 2.04 4.57
N ILE A 115 3.75 1.16 3.99
CA ILE A 115 4.69 0.30 4.73
C ILE A 115 5.76 1.16 5.41
N LEU A 116 6.37 2.07 4.65
CA LEU A 116 7.42 2.97 5.14
C LEU A 116 6.86 3.96 6.17
N LEU A 117 5.68 4.53 5.93
CA LEU A 117 5.00 5.43 6.86
C LEU A 117 4.71 4.73 8.19
N SER A 118 4.20 3.49 8.14
CA SER A 118 4.00 2.64 9.32
C SER A 118 5.31 2.41 10.09
N ALA A 119 6.41 2.14 9.39
CA ALA A 119 7.72 1.92 10.00
C ALA A 119 8.31 3.20 10.62
N VAL A 120 8.12 4.36 9.99
CA VAL A 120 8.49 5.68 10.52
C VAL A 120 7.69 5.99 11.78
N TRP A 121 6.37 5.76 11.76
CA TRP A 121 5.48 6.00 12.90
C TRP A 121 5.83 5.11 14.10
N GLN A 122 6.17 3.84 13.84
CA GLN A 122 6.61 2.90 14.87
C GLN A 122 8.04 3.16 15.40
N GLY A 123 8.72 4.21 14.93
CA GLY A 123 10.08 4.57 15.35
C GLY A 123 11.17 3.61 14.87
N ARG A 124 10.86 2.66 13.97
CA ARG A 124 11.78 1.60 13.53
C ARG A 124 12.86 2.08 12.56
N LEU A 125 12.56 3.09 11.75
CA LEU A 125 13.48 3.62 10.72
C LEU A 125 14.30 4.83 11.19
N LEU A 126 13.94 5.42 12.33
CA LEU A 126 14.55 6.68 12.81
C LEU A 126 15.32 6.53 14.12
N GLY A 127 15.66 5.29 14.52
CA GLY A 127 16.54 5.02 15.64
C GLY A 127 16.03 5.55 16.98
N ASN A 128 14.77 5.25 17.35
CA ASN A 128 14.31 5.59 18.69
C ASN A 128 15.06 4.72 19.73
N PRO A 129 15.84 5.32 20.67
CA PRO A 129 16.66 4.57 21.62
C PRO A 129 15.86 3.73 22.63
N GLN A 130 14.54 3.88 22.69
CA GLN A 130 13.70 3.29 23.74
C GLN A 130 13.28 1.82 23.52
N GLN A 131 13.95 1.09 22.62
CA GLN A 131 13.78 -0.36 22.48
C GLN A 131 14.99 -1.14 23.01
N GLN A 132 15.63 -0.67 24.09
CA GLN A 132 16.40 -1.57 24.93
C GLN A 132 15.41 -2.32 25.84
N PRO A 133 15.29 -3.66 25.73
CA PRO A 133 14.54 -4.42 26.72
C PRO A 133 15.22 -4.20 28.07
N SER A 134 14.46 -3.70 29.05
CA SER A 134 14.83 -3.75 30.45
C SER A 134 15.00 -5.24 30.80
N THR A 135 16.26 -5.66 30.86
CA THR A 135 16.70 -6.95 31.41
C THR A 135 16.32 -7.07 32.87
#